data_AF-A0A4R6JPZ2-F1
#
_entry.id   AF-A0A4R6JPZ2-F1
#
_cell.length_a   1.000
_cell.length_b   1.000
_cell.length_c   1.000
_cell.angle_alpha   90.00
_cell.angle_beta   90.00
_cell.angle_gamma   90.00
#
_symmetry.space_group_name_H-M   'P 1'
#
loop_
_entity.id
_entity.type
_entity.pdbx_description
1 polymer ?
#
loop_
_entity_poly.entity_id
_entity_poly.type
_entity_poly.pdbx_seq_one_letter_code
_entity_poly.pdbx_strand_id
1 'polypeptide(L)'
;MASDRSALAASVIKPRTAPVDVTDPARIARLALNALGRSVQQVADALTAAGHTGQVESSGSCPIARYLLAADPALTAVRVDGRAARLDRADETAWVRLPWPVELFVTRFDTGGYPHLIDTSCLPTPLADPGTTDGTEDRS
;
A
#
# COMPACT_ATOMS: atom_id res chain seq x y z
N MET A 1 -18.78 -38.02 59.71
CA MET A 1 -17.50 -37.41 59.31
C MET A 1 -17.55 -37.16 57.81
N ALA A 2 -17.27 -35.93 57.41
CA ALA A 2 -17.72 -35.30 56.18
C ALA A 2 -17.00 -35.80 54.91
N SER A 3 -17.75 -35.79 53.82
CA SER A 3 -17.35 -36.10 52.44
C SER A 3 -16.38 -35.05 51.89
N ASP A 4 -15.25 -35.51 51.34
CA ASP A 4 -14.34 -34.69 50.54
C ASP A 4 -14.82 -34.69 49.08
N ARG A 5 -15.56 -33.64 48.71
CA ARG A 5 -15.86 -33.32 47.30
C ARG A 5 -14.84 -32.29 46.83
N SER A 6 -13.70 -32.76 46.33
CA SER A 6 -12.78 -31.95 45.55
C SER A 6 -13.47 -31.46 44.27
N ALA A 7 -13.83 -30.18 44.28
CA ALA A 7 -14.39 -29.47 43.14
C ALA A 7 -13.28 -29.11 42.15
N LEU A 8 -13.34 -29.71 40.97
CA LEU A 8 -12.67 -29.23 39.77
C LEU A 8 -13.23 -27.84 39.44
N ALA A 9 -12.43 -26.80 39.65
CA ALA A 9 -12.73 -25.46 39.15
C ALA A 9 -12.64 -25.49 37.62
N ALA A 10 -13.78 -25.68 36.96
CA ALA A 10 -13.92 -25.46 35.54
C ALA A 10 -13.80 -23.95 35.29
N SER A 11 -12.62 -23.50 34.87
CA SER A 11 -12.44 -22.17 34.29
C SER A 11 -13.32 -22.06 33.05
N VAL A 12 -14.46 -21.38 33.19
CA VAL A 12 -15.27 -20.91 32.07
C VAL A 12 -14.41 -19.92 31.28
N ILE A 13 -13.83 -20.38 30.17
CA ILE A 13 -13.26 -19.51 29.15
C ILE A 13 -14.45 -18.82 28.49
N LYS A 14 -14.82 -17.64 29.02
CA LYS A 14 -15.78 -16.77 28.35
C LYS A 14 -15.15 -16.34 27.03
N PRO A 15 -15.74 -16.64 25.86
CA PRO A 15 -15.21 -16.10 24.62
C PRO A 15 -15.34 -14.57 24.69
N ARG A 16 -14.20 -13.87 24.70
CA ARG A 16 -14.15 -12.45 24.39
C ARG A 16 -14.49 -12.32 22.91
N THR A 17 -15.78 -12.23 22.59
CA THR A 17 -16.20 -11.57 21.35
C THR A 17 -15.82 -10.11 21.52
N ALA A 18 -14.65 -9.73 21.01
CA ALA A 18 -14.31 -8.34 20.77
C ALA A 18 -15.44 -7.71 19.93
N PRO A 19 -15.78 -6.43 20.15
CA PRO A 19 -16.71 -5.74 19.28
C PRO A 19 -16.19 -5.87 17.85
N VAL A 20 -17.06 -6.29 16.92
CA VAL A 20 -16.75 -6.26 15.49
C VAL A 20 -16.64 -4.77 15.15
N ASP A 21 -15.43 -4.26 15.13
CA ASP A 21 -15.17 -2.89 14.71
C ASP A 21 -15.70 -2.76 13.28
N VAL A 22 -16.70 -1.89 13.10
CA VAL A 22 -17.34 -1.64 11.81
C VAL A 22 -16.34 -1.01 10.83
N THR A 23 -15.14 -0.68 11.31
CA THR A 23 -14.03 -0.03 10.63
C THR A 23 -12.81 -0.95 10.43
N ASP A 24 -13.04 -2.25 10.17
CA ASP A 24 -11.97 -3.20 9.80
C ASP A 24 -11.15 -2.65 8.60
N PRO A 25 -9.86 -2.27 8.79
CA PRO A 25 -9.03 -1.72 7.73
C PRO A 25 -8.89 -2.71 6.56
N ALA A 26 -8.85 -4.01 6.85
CA ALA A 26 -8.78 -5.02 5.82
C ALA A 26 -10.07 -5.05 4.98
N ARG A 27 -11.24 -4.74 5.57
CA ARG A 27 -12.51 -4.65 4.83
C ARG A 27 -12.53 -3.47 3.88
N ILE A 28 -12.16 -2.28 4.35
CA ILE A 28 -12.10 -1.07 3.52
C ILE A 28 -11.12 -1.28 2.37
N ALA A 29 -9.91 -1.79 2.67
CA ALA A 29 -8.91 -2.07 1.66
C ALA A 29 -9.38 -3.13 0.63
N ARG A 30 -10.04 -4.21 1.06
CA ARG A 30 -10.63 -5.20 0.13
C ARG A 30 -11.64 -4.56 -0.82
N LEU A 31 -12.52 -3.68 -0.32
CA LEU A 31 -13.52 -3.01 -1.16
C LEU A 31 -12.84 -2.06 -2.16
N ALA A 32 -11.89 -1.24 -1.70
CA ALA A 32 -11.12 -0.34 -2.55
C ALA A 32 -10.35 -1.11 -3.66
N LEU A 33 -9.64 -2.17 -3.29
CA LEU A 33 -8.88 -2.99 -4.25
C LEU A 33 -9.78 -3.65 -5.30
N ASN A 34 -10.98 -4.09 -4.92
CA ASN A 34 -11.95 -4.66 -5.86
C ASN A 34 -12.59 -3.60 -6.78
N ALA A 35 -12.63 -2.33 -6.35
CA ALA A 35 -13.19 -1.23 -7.14
C ALA A 35 -12.26 -0.80 -8.30
N LEU A 36 -10.95 -1.08 -8.21
CA LEU A 36 -9.98 -0.77 -9.27
C LEU A 36 -10.24 -1.55 -10.58
N GLY A 37 -10.93 -2.68 -10.50
CA GLY A 37 -11.35 -3.44 -11.67
C GLY A 37 -10.85 -4.88 -11.69
N ARG A 38 -11.17 -5.57 -12.79
CA ARG A 38 -10.94 -7.02 -12.97
C ARG A 38 -9.81 -7.34 -13.94
N SER A 39 -9.17 -6.34 -14.52
CA SER A 39 -8.01 -6.49 -15.40
C SER A 39 -6.92 -5.49 -15.06
N VAL A 40 -5.68 -5.79 -15.46
CA VAL A 40 -4.53 -4.92 -15.21
C VAL A 40 -4.73 -3.53 -15.82
N GLN A 41 -5.32 -3.47 -17.02
CA GLN A 41 -5.61 -2.20 -17.69
C GLN A 41 -6.64 -1.38 -16.92
N GLN A 42 -7.72 -2.01 -16.44
CA GLN A 42 -8.73 -1.32 -15.63
C GLN A 42 -8.14 -0.75 -14.34
N VAL A 43 -7.22 -1.49 -13.70
CA VAL A 43 -6.51 -1.00 -12.52
C VAL A 43 -5.70 0.25 -12.86
N ALA A 44 -4.93 0.23 -13.95
CA ALA A 44 -4.14 1.38 -14.41
C ALA A 44 -5.02 2.59 -14.76
N ASP A 45 -6.11 2.37 -15.47
CA ASP A 45 -7.06 3.40 -15.86
C ASP A 45 -7.73 4.03 -14.62
N ALA A 46 -8.13 3.20 -13.64
CA ALA A 46 -8.74 3.67 -12.40
C ALA A 46 -7.76 4.51 -11.56
N LEU A 47 -6.50 4.08 -11.45
CA LEU A 47 -5.46 4.85 -10.75
C LEU A 47 -5.16 6.17 -11.46
N THR A 48 -5.13 6.16 -12.79
CA THR A 48 -4.94 7.36 -13.61
C THR A 48 -6.10 8.34 -13.43
N ALA A 49 -7.34 7.85 -13.51
CA ALA A 49 -8.55 8.65 -13.33
C ALA A 49 -8.63 9.25 -11.92
N ALA A 50 -8.14 8.54 -10.91
CA ALA A 50 -8.06 9.01 -9.53
C ALA A 50 -6.80 9.87 -9.24
N GLY A 51 -5.88 10.03 -10.20
CA GLY A 51 -4.67 10.83 -10.05
C GLY A 51 -3.61 10.22 -9.12
N HIS A 52 -3.61 8.91 -8.91
CA HIS A 52 -2.63 8.24 -8.05
C HIS A 52 -1.43 7.75 -8.86
N THR A 53 -0.32 8.49 -8.76
CA THR A 53 1.00 8.10 -9.26
C THR A 53 1.86 7.52 -8.13
N GLY A 54 2.99 6.88 -8.47
CA GLY A 54 3.89 6.34 -7.46
C GLY A 54 5.30 6.04 -7.96
N GLN A 55 6.12 5.48 -7.09
CA GLN A 55 7.52 5.13 -7.39
C GLN A 55 7.64 3.64 -7.70
N VAL A 56 8.38 3.32 -8.76
CA VAL A 56 8.75 1.93 -9.10
C VAL A 56 9.56 1.31 -7.97
N GLU A 57 9.37 0.01 -7.74
CA GLU A 57 10.09 -0.79 -6.73
C GLU A 57 9.94 -0.30 -5.27
N SER A 58 9.04 0.65 -5.01
CA SER A 58 8.81 1.23 -3.69
C SER A 58 7.50 0.71 -3.10
N SER A 59 7.58 -0.23 -2.15
CA SER A 59 6.39 -0.82 -1.55
C SER A 59 5.52 0.20 -0.79
N GLY A 60 6.11 1.28 -0.26
CA GLY A 60 5.40 2.34 0.47
C GLY A 60 4.91 3.51 -0.39
N SER A 61 5.43 3.67 -1.60
CA SER A 61 5.15 4.81 -2.47
C SER A 61 4.61 4.41 -3.85
N CYS A 62 4.30 3.13 -4.08
CA CYS A 62 3.67 2.70 -5.33
C CYS A 62 2.23 3.26 -5.45
N PRO A 63 1.66 3.30 -6.66
CA PRO A 63 0.31 3.84 -6.88
C PRO A 63 -0.76 3.18 -6.01
N ILE A 64 -0.66 1.87 -5.78
CA ILE A 64 -1.61 1.11 -4.95
C ILE A 64 -1.51 1.51 -3.48
N ALA A 65 -0.29 1.69 -2.95
CA ALA A 65 -0.11 2.12 -1.56
C ALA A 65 -0.73 3.50 -1.32
N ARG A 66 -0.49 4.44 -2.25
CA ARG A 66 -1.07 5.79 -2.20
C ARG A 66 -2.59 5.79 -2.35
N TYR A 67 -3.12 4.97 -3.25
CA TYR A 67 -4.57 4.80 -3.40
C TYR A 67 -5.22 4.29 -2.11
N LEU A 68 -4.62 3.30 -1.45
CA LEU A 68 -5.16 2.75 -0.20
C LEU A 68 -5.08 3.74 0.96
N LEU A 69 -3.99 4.51 1.07
CA LEU A 69 -3.87 5.61 2.03
C LEU A 69 -4.95 6.68 1.82
N ALA A 70 -5.26 7.01 0.55
CA ALA A 70 -6.33 7.95 0.24
C ALA A 70 -7.73 7.39 0.53
N ALA A 71 -7.92 6.07 0.41
CA ALA A 71 -9.21 5.41 0.64
C ALA A 71 -9.58 5.26 2.13
N ASP A 72 -8.58 5.23 3.03
CA ASP A 72 -8.80 5.12 4.47
C ASP A 72 -7.91 6.13 5.24
N PRO A 73 -8.47 7.29 5.65
CA PRO A 73 -7.75 8.32 6.40
C PRO A 73 -7.22 7.87 7.77
N ALA A 74 -7.65 6.72 8.30
CA ALA A 74 -7.14 6.18 9.56
C ALA A 74 -5.80 5.46 9.39
N LEU A 75 -5.39 5.13 8.16
CA LEU A 75 -4.11 4.51 7.87
C LEU A 75 -2.97 5.52 8.02
N THR A 76 -1.94 5.14 8.76
CA THR A 76 -0.71 5.93 8.93
C THR A 76 0.36 5.52 7.91
N ALA A 77 0.35 4.26 7.46
CA ALA A 77 1.20 3.76 6.41
C ALA A 77 0.57 2.57 5.68
N VAL A 78 0.93 2.41 4.40
CA VAL A 78 0.61 1.22 3.60
C VAL A 78 1.89 0.74 2.93
N ARG A 79 2.11 -0.58 2.94
CA ARG A 79 3.19 -1.22 2.18
C ARG A 79 2.62 -2.34 1.31
N VAL A 80 2.97 -2.35 0.04
CA VAL A 80 2.54 -3.36 -0.92
C VAL A 80 3.72 -4.28 -1.20
N ASP A 81 3.67 -5.48 -0.64
CA ASP A 81 4.73 -6.47 -0.69
C ASP A 81 4.25 -7.71 -1.45
N GLY A 82 4.60 -7.80 -2.73
CA GLY A 82 4.24 -8.91 -3.61
C GLY A 82 2.72 -9.11 -3.74
N ARG A 83 2.17 -10.04 -2.96
CA ARG A 83 0.76 -10.47 -3.03
C ARG A 83 -0.14 -9.89 -1.95
N ALA A 84 0.40 -9.08 -1.06
CA ALA A 84 -0.36 -8.51 0.05
C ALA A 84 -0.02 -7.04 0.26
N ALA A 85 -0.98 -6.31 0.80
CA ALA A 85 -0.73 -5.00 1.40
C ALA A 85 -0.77 -5.12 2.93
N ARG A 86 0.25 -4.58 3.57
CA ARG A 86 0.27 -4.28 4.99
C ARG A 86 -0.35 -2.91 5.21
N LEU A 87 -1.27 -2.82 6.15
CA LEU A 87 -2.02 -1.63 6.52
C LEU A 87 -1.67 -1.32 7.98
N ASP A 88 -0.98 -0.20 8.22
CA ASP A 88 -0.62 0.22 9.57
C ASP A 88 -1.53 1.40 9.99
N ARG A 89 -2.06 1.31 11.21
CA ARG A 89 -2.74 2.40 11.94
C ARG A 89 -1.93 2.74 13.20
N ALA A 90 -2.44 3.65 14.02
CA ALA A 90 -1.76 4.07 15.25
C ALA A 90 -1.53 2.92 16.25
N ASP A 91 -2.48 1.99 16.36
CA ASP A 91 -2.51 0.94 17.38
C ASP A 91 -2.65 -0.49 16.81
N GLU A 92 -2.84 -0.63 15.50
CA GLU A 92 -3.02 -1.91 14.84
C GLU A 92 -2.32 -2.03 13.49
N THR A 93 -2.00 -3.27 13.12
CA THR A 93 -1.52 -3.65 11.78
C THR A 93 -2.44 -4.73 11.22
N ALA A 94 -2.92 -4.54 10.00
CA ALA A 94 -3.70 -5.51 9.26
C ALA A 94 -3.00 -5.91 7.95
N TRP A 95 -3.36 -7.09 7.45
CA TRP A 95 -2.87 -7.59 6.16
C TRP A 95 -4.05 -7.90 5.25
N VAL A 96 -3.96 -7.45 4.00
CA VAL A 96 -4.96 -7.75 2.97
C VAL A 96 -4.28 -8.36 1.76
N ARG A 97 -4.86 -9.45 1.25
CA ARG A 97 -4.39 -10.07 0.00
C ARG A 97 -4.81 -9.19 -1.18
N LEU A 98 -3.88 -8.94 -2.10
CA LEU A 98 -4.18 -8.24 -3.34
C LEU A 98 -5.02 -9.13 -4.27
N PRO A 99 -6.06 -8.59 -4.92
CA PRO A 99 -6.69 -9.24 -6.06
C PRO A 99 -5.65 -9.50 -7.16
N TRP A 100 -5.80 -10.61 -7.88
CA TRP A 100 -4.87 -11.02 -8.93
C TRP A 100 -4.57 -9.93 -9.98
N PRO A 101 -5.56 -9.15 -10.48
CA PRO A 101 -5.26 -8.05 -11.41
C PRO A 101 -4.38 -6.95 -10.81
N VAL A 102 -4.50 -6.70 -9.50
CA VAL A 102 -3.70 -5.70 -8.78
C VAL A 102 -2.28 -6.22 -8.56
N GLU A 103 -2.11 -7.48 -8.19
CA GLU A 103 -0.79 -8.12 -8.10
C GLU A 103 -0.03 -8.02 -9.43
N LEU A 104 -0.67 -8.39 -10.54
CA LEU A 104 -0.08 -8.29 -11.88
C LEU A 104 0.21 -6.86 -12.30
N PHE A 105 -0.64 -5.90 -11.90
CA PHE A 105 -0.40 -4.49 -12.13
C PHE A 105 0.89 -4.03 -11.45
N VAL A 106 1.08 -4.35 -10.16
CA VAL A 106 2.29 -3.97 -9.41
C VAL A 106 3.54 -4.51 -10.10
N THR A 107 3.54 -5.80 -10.46
CA THR A 107 4.68 -6.40 -11.18
C THR A 107 4.98 -5.67 -12.50
N ARG A 108 3.95 -5.36 -13.31
CA ARG A 108 4.16 -4.64 -14.57
C ARG A 108 4.59 -3.20 -14.37
N PHE A 109 4.04 -2.52 -13.36
CA PHE A 109 4.41 -1.16 -13.00
C PHE A 109 5.89 -1.08 -12.60
N ASP A 110 6.36 -1.99 -11.75
CA ASP A 110 7.76 -2.04 -11.32
C ASP A 110 8.71 -2.30 -12.50
N THR A 111 8.27 -3.04 -13.52
CA THR A 111 9.03 -3.22 -14.78
C THR A 111 8.88 -2.08 -15.80
N GLY A 112 8.25 -0.96 -15.43
CA GLY A 112 8.10 0.22 -16.30
C GLY A 112 6.95 0.15 -17.32
N GLY A 113 6.01 -0.78 -17.17
CA GLY A 113 4.88 -0.96 -18.10
C GLY A 113 3.84 0.17 -18.11
N TYR A 114 3.91 1.09 -17.15
CA TYR A 114 2.96 2.20 -16.98
C TYR A 114 3.70 3.52 -16.69
N PRO A 115 4.45 4.09 -17.66
CA PRO A 115 5.29 5.25 -17.43
C PRO A 115 4.52 6.51 -16.99
N HIS A 116 3.26 6.64 -17.41
CA HIS A 116 2.38 7.75 -17.02
C HIS A 116 1.93 7.73 -15.55
N LEU A 117 2.09 6.60 -14.86
CA LEU A 117 1.80 6.46 -13.43
C LEU A 117 3.04 6.62 -12.55
N ILE A 118 4.22 6.82 -13.14
CA ILE A 118 5.46 7.02 -12.40
C ILE A 118 5.50 8.47 -11.92
N ASP A 119 5.72 8.64 -10.62
CA ASP A 119 5.92 9.94 -10.00
C ASP A 119 7.33 10.47 -10.31
N THR A 120 7.39 11.43 -11.23
CA THR A 120 8.64 12.01 -11.71
C THR A 120 9.24 13.04 -10.77
N SER A 121 8.52 13.48 -9.72
CA SER A 121 9.03 14.47 -8.78
C SER A 121 10.17 13.96 -7.90
N CYS A 122 10.33 12.64 -7.82
CA CYS A 122 11.42 11.99 -7.09
C CYS A 122 12.54 11.47 -8.00
N LEU A 123 12.42 11.65 -9.32
CA LEU A 123 13.56 11.40 -10.19
C LEU A 123 14.65 12.41 -9.80
N PRO A 124 15.91 11.98 -9.62
CA PRO A 124 17.00 12.93 -9.49
C PRO A 124 16.89 13.85 -10.70
N THR A 125 16.76 15.16 -10.46
CA THR A 125 16.86 16.15 -11.54
C THR A 125 18.07 15.78 -12.37
N PRO A 126 17.95 15.68 -13.72
CA PRO A 126 19.12 15.50 -14.57
C PRO A 126 20.14 16.50 -14.08
N LEU A 127 21.29 16.00 -13.61
CA LEU A 127 22.37 16.83 -13.09
C LEU A 127 22.58 17.89 -14.16
N ALA A 128 22.16 19.13 -13.88
CA ALA A 128 22.35 20.22 -14.82
C ALA A 128 23.84 20.24 -15.09
N ASP A 129 24.22 19.88 -16.31
CA ASP A 129 25.60 19.79 -16.75
C ASP A 129 26.23 21.14 -16.35
N PRO A 130 27.14 21.19 -15.35
CA PRO A 130 27.70 22.45 -14.92
C PRO A 130 28.45 22.97 -16.14
N GLY A 131 27.89 24.02 -16.74
CA GLY A 131 28.27 24.50 -18.05
C GLY A 131 29.76 24.40 -18.26
N THR A 132 30.15 23.66 -19.31
CA THR A 132 31.43 23.87 -19.98
C THR A 132 31.44 25.33 -20.40
N THR A 133 31.97 26.21 -19.55
CA THR A 133 32.38 27.54 -19.97
C THR A 133 33.58 27.33 -20.86
N ASP A 134 33.30 27.25 -22.15
CA ASP A 134 34.25 27.43 -23.23
C ASP A 134 34.83 28.84 -23.09
N GLY A 135 35.99 28.93 -22.45
CA GLY A 135 36.74 30.16 -22.23
C GLY A 135 37.99 30.17 -23.11
N THR A 136 37.79 30.10 -24.43
CA THR A 136 38.81 30.46 -25.41
C THR A 136 38.50 31.86 -25.94
N GLU A 137 39.45 32.79 -25.76
CA GLU A 137 39.78 34.00 -26.56
C GLU A 137 40.65 34.89 -25.65
N ASP A 138 41.98 34.81 -25.69
CA ASP A 138 42.89 35.42 -26.67
C ASP A 138 42.52 36.86 -27.05
N ARG A 139 43.21 37.84 -26.44
CA ARG A 139 43.94 38.95 -27.10
C ARG A 139 44.21 40.11 -26.14
N SER A 140 45.48 40.32 -25.80
CA SER A 140 46.16 41.63 -25.82
C SER A 140 47.66 41.42 -25.71
#